data_AF-A0A9W9I3X5-F1
#
_entry.id   AF-A0A9W9I3X5-F1
#
_cell.length_a   1.000
_cell.length_b   1.000
_cell.length_c   1.000
_cell.angle_alpha   90.00
_cell.angle_beta   90.00
_cell.angle_gamma   90.00
#
_symmetry.space_group_name_H-M   'P 1'
#
loop_
_entity.id
_entity.type
_entity.pdbx_description
1 polymer ?
#
loop_
_entity_poly.entity_id
_entity_poly.type
_entity_poly.pdbx_seq_one_letter_code
_entity_poly.pdbx_strand_id
1 'polypeptide(L)' 'MPKKDNFDEARLAEAIKIALAQKKPNIAKIAREFDVSRTTLSDRVKKAITPTTPTESRRNALTSYQERALVA' A
#
# COMPACT_ATOMS: atom_id res chain seq x y z
N MET A 1 28.83 -3.98 -3.18
CA MET A 1 27.74 -4.78 -2.58
C MET A 1 26.95 -5.40 -3.72
N PRO A 2 26.74 -6.72 -3.76
CA PRO A 2 25.79 -7.28 -4.72
C PRO A 2 24.40 -6.77 -4.33
N LYS A 3 23.74 -6.06 -5.26
CA LYS A 3 22.30 -5.81 -5.13
C LYS A 3 21.66 -7.19 -5.04
N LYS A 4 20.85 -7.43 -4.01
CA LYS A 4 20.05 -8.67 -3.91
C LYS A 4 19.11 -8.68 -5.11
N ASP A 5 19.54 -9.33 -6.17
CA ASP A 5 18.75 -9.53 -7.37
C ASP A 5 17.56 -10.43 -7.00
N ASN A 6 16.38 -9.92 -7.35
CA ASN A 6 15.09 -10.59 -7.32
C ASN A 6 14.49 -10.77 -5.91
N PHE A 7 14.17 -9.64 -5.27
CA PHE A 7 12.90 -9.65 -4.53
C PHE A 7 11.81 -9.97 -5.56
N ASP A 8 11.26 -11.18 -5.52
CA ASP A 8 10.27 -11.67 -6.48
C ASP A 8 8.95 -10.91 -6.32
N GLU A 9 8.96 -9.67 -6.80
CA GLU A 9 7.80 -8.79 -6.79
C GLU A 9 6.63 -9.42 -7.58
N ALA A 10 6.95 -10.28 -8.55
CA ALA A 10 5.98 -11.14 -9.22
C ALA A 10 5.26 -12.10 -8.26
N ARG A 11 6.01 -12.87 -7.43
CA ARG A 11 5.44 -13.77 -6.43
C ARG A 11 4.63 -13.02 -5.38
N LEU A 12 5.12 -11.84 -4.98
CA LEU A 12 4.39 -10.98 -4.06
C LEU A 12 3.09 -10.45 -4.67
N ALA A 13 3.09 -10.07 -5.94
CA ALA A 13 1.89 -9.60 -6.63
C ALA A 13 0.83 -10.72 -6.75
N GLU A 14 1.25 -11.96 -7.03
CA GLU A 14 0.35 -13.13 -7.04
C GLU A 14 -0.21 -13.44 -5.65
N ALA A 15 0.66 -13.45 -4.63
CA ALA A 15 0.26 -13.64 -3.24
C ALA A 15 -0.78 -12.59 -2.79
N ILE A 16 -0.60 -11.32 -3.19
CA ILE A 16 -1.56 -10.24 -2.91
C ILE A 16 -2.90 -10.50 -3.62
N LYS A 17 -2.89 -10.89 -4.90
CA LYS A 17 -4.13 -11.20 -5.65
C LYS A 17 -4.93 -12.30 -4.96
N ILE A 18 -4.28 -13.37 -4.53
CA ILE A 18 -4.93 -14.50 -3.84
C ILE A 18 -5.46 -14.06 -2.47
N ALA A 19 -4.68 -13.28 -1.73
CA ALA A 19 -5.10 -12.77 -0.43
C ALA A 19 -6.34 -11.84 -0.55
N LEU A 20 -6.40 -11.00 -1.60
CA LEU A 20 -7.54 -10.12 -1.85
C LEU A 20 -8.78 -10.86 -2.36
N ALA A 21 -8.62 -12.00 -3.04
CA ALA A 21 -9.74 -12.82 -3.50
C ALA A 21 -10.48 -13.55 -2.37
N GLN A 22 -9.88 -13.68 -1.18
CA GLN A 22 -10.46 -14.37 -0.03
C GLN A 22 -11.10 -13.39 0.96
N LYS A 23 -12.30 -13.69 1.46
CA LYS A 23 -12.99 -12.88 2.50
C LYS A 23 -12.23 -12.84 3.83
N LYS A 24 -11.50 -13.91 4.17
CA LYS A 24 -10.66 -14.04 5.37
C LYS A 24 -9.35 -14.74 4.99
N PRO A 25 -8.37 -14.01 4.41
CA PRO A 25 -7.16 -14.63 3.89
C PRO A 25 -6.27 -15.15 5.03
N ASN A 26 -5.80 -16.40 4.89
CA ASN A 26 -4.75 -16.91 5.76
C ASN A 26 -3.38 -16.46 5.24
N ILE A 27 -2.98 -15.24 5.60
CA ILE A 27 -1.73 -14.61 5.16
C ILE A 27 -0.50 -15.47 5.47
N ALA A 28 -0.51 -16.23 6.57
CA ALA A 28 0.60 -17.10 6.95
C ALA A 28 0.81 -18.24 5.95
N LYS A 29 -0.30 -18.84 5.50
CA LYS A 29 -0.28 -19.93 4.53
C LYS A 29 0.17 -19.42 3.16
N ILE A 30 -0.42 -18.31 2.70
CA ILE A 30 -0.10 -17.70 1.41
C ILE A 30 1.37 -17.24 1.39
N ALA A 31 1.88 -16.64 2.47
CA ALA A 31 3.28 -16.23 2.54
C ALA A 31 4.27 -17.40 2.37
N ARG A 32 3.96 -18.56 2.98
CA ARG A 32 4.77 -19.77 2.85
C ARG A 32 4.70 -20.39 1.45
N GLU A 33 3.52 -20.36 0.83
CA GLU A 33 3.28 -20.92 -0.50
C GLU A 33 4.01 -20.14 -1.60
N PHE A 34 4.08 -18.82 -1.47
CA PHE A 34 4.74 -17.94 -2.44
C PHE A 34 6.19 -17.58 -2.07
N ASP A 35 6.72 -18.13 -0.98
CA ASP A 35 8.05 -17.82 -0.44
C ASP A 35 8.26 -16.30 -0.26
N VAL A 36 7.25 -15.62 0.29
CA VAL A 36 7.27 -14.17 0.54
C VAL A 36 7.21 -13.86 2.02
N SER A 37 7.75 -12.70 2.40
CA SER A 37 7.65 -12.22 3.77
C SER A 37 6.19 -12.02 4.18
N ARG A 38 5.81 -12.67 5.29
CA ARG A 38 4.49 -12.53 5.88
C ARG A 38 4.15 -11.09 6.24
N THR A 39 5.10 -10.35 6.81
CA THR A 39 4.90 -8.95 7.21
C THR A 39 4.63 -8.08 5.99
N THR A 40 5.48 -8.20 4.98
CA THR A 40 5.34 -7.45 3.71
C THR A 40 4.01 -7.75 3.01
N LEU A 41 3.62 -9.03 2.94
CA LEU A 41 2.33 -9.44 2.37
C LEU A 41 1.16 -8.84 3.16
N SER A 42 1.19 -8.94 4.49
CA SER A 42 0.13 -8.37 5.33
C SER A 42 -0.02 -6.87 5.16
N ASP A 43 1.09 -6.14 5.09
CA ASP A 43 1.08 -4.68 4.98
C ASP A 43 0.57 -4.23 3.61
N ARG A 44 1.01 -4.90 2.53
CA ARG A 44 0.52 -4.60 1.18
C ARG A 44 -0.96 -4.96 1.01
N VAL A 45 -1.42 -6.08 1.57
CA VAL A 45 -2.85 -6.45 1.54
C VAL A 45 -3.70 -5.41 2.29
N LYS A 46 -3.27 -4.97 3.49
CA LYS A 46 -3.95 -3.89 4.21
C LYS A 46 -4.02 -2.60 3.40
N LYS A 47 -2.90 -2.17 2.81
CA LYS A 47 -2.86 -0.97 1.94
C LYS A 47 -3.76 -1.09 0.70
N ALA A 48 -3.92 -2.29 0.15
CA ALA A 48 -4.79 -2.53 -1.00
C ALA A 48 -6.28 -2.53 -0.62
N ILE A 49 -6.64 -3.04 0.57
CA ILE A 49 -8.02 -3.03 1.08
C ILE A 49 -8.45 -1.62 1.50
N THR A 50 -7.57 -0.92 2.21
CA THR A 50 -7.78 0.47 2.58
C THR A 50 -6.81 1.32 1.76
N PRO A 51 -7.15 1.67 0.50
CA PRO A 51 -6.40 2.70 -0.19
C PRO A 51 -6.47 3.92 0.73
N THR A 52 -5.31 4.29 1.28
CA THR A 52 -5.22 5.52 2.08
C THR A 52 -5.56 6.62 1.10
N THR A 53 -6.78 7.14 1.19
CA THR A 53 -7.12 8.40 0.54
C THR A 53 -6.08 9.38 1.06
N PRO A 54 -5.28 10.02 0.18
CA PRO A 54 -4.46 11.13 0.60
C PRO A 54 -5.44 12.11 1.21
N THR A 55 -5.45 12.19 2.54
CA THR A 55 -6.22 13.22 3.21
C THR A 55 -5.46 14.48 2.87
N GLU A 56 -6.01 15.28 1.95
CA GLU A 56 -5.46 16.60 1.66
C GLU A 56 -5.26 17.29 3.01
N SER A 57 -4.01 17.54 3.34
CA SER A 57 -3.66 18.22 4.57
C SER A 57 -4.18 19.64 4.45
N ARG A 58 -5.37 19.91 5.01
CA ARG A 58 -5.93 21.25 5.15
C ARG A 58 -5.03 22.21 5.91
N ARG A 59 -3.95 21.69 6.53
CA ARG A 59 -2.93 22.49 7.22
C ARG A 59 -2.20 23.46 6.29
N ASN A 60 -2.13 23.13 5.00
CA ASN A 60 -1.43 23.94 3.99
C ASN A 60 -2.39 24.57 2.96
N ALA A 61 -3.71 24.37 3.11
CA ALA A 61 -4.68 25.02 2.25
C ALA A 61 -4.87 26.47 2.71
N LEU A 62 -4.65 27.42 1.81
CA LEU A 62 -4.95 28.82 2.08
C LEU A 62 -6.46 28.96 2.30
N THR A 63 -6.84 29.74 3.30
CA THR A 63 -8.24 30.12 3.47
C THR A 63 -8.69 30.95 2.28
N SER A 64 -9.98 30.92 1.94
CA SER A 64 -10.55 31.67 0.81
C SER A 64 -10.26 33.17 0.86
N TYR A 65 -10.01 33.70 2.06
CA TYR A 65 -9.58 35.08 2.27
C TYR A 65 -8.13 35.32 1.87
N GLN A 66 -7.22 34.40 2.22
CA GLN A 66 -5.81 34.47 1.83
C GLN A 66 -5.63 34.30 0.32
N GLU A 67 -6.44 33.46 -0.33
CA GLU A 67 -6.44 33.34 -1.79
C GLU A 67 -6.85 34.65 -2.47
N ARG A 68 -7.89 35.32 -1.96
CA ARG A 68 -8.33 36.64 -2.48
C ARG A 68 -7.26 37.73 -2.30
N ALA A 69 -6.48 37.68 -1.23
CA ALA A 69 -5.43 38.66 -0.96
C ALA A 69 -4.20 38.54 -1.88
N LEU A 70 -3.98 37.38 -2.51
CA LEU A 70 -2.86 37.16 -3.44
C LEU A 70 -3.17 37.56 -4.89
N VAL A 71 -4.45 37.73 -5.24
CA VAL A 71 -4.91 38.10 -6.60
C VAL A 71 -5.22 39.60 -6.70
N ALA A 72 -5.13 40.33 -5.59
CA ALA A 72 -5.39 41.77 -5.49
C ALA A 72 -4.15 42.64 -5.72
#